data_AF-A0A842TU66-F1
#
_entry.id   AF-A0A842TU66-F1
#
_cell.length_a   1.000
_cell.length_b   1.000
_cell.length_c   1.000
_cell.angle_alpha   90.00
_cell.angle_beta   90.00
_cell.angle_gamma   90.00
#
_symmetry.space_group_name_H-M   'P 1'
#
loop_
_entity.id
_entity.type
_entity.pdbx_description
1 polymer ?
#
loop_
_entity_poly.entity_id
_entity_poly.type
_entity_poly.pdbx_seq_one_letter_code
_entity_poly.pdbx_strand_id
1 'polypeptide(L)'
;MAKKEDLQLFKRLSSNHNLNLNVLYTYNLKNIKKSNAVRFVYLLKGRSKEKGIIKEFKGTFLAPGCFIIPIKHDKEMQEIFTTWKIPYKRKLILTH
;
A
#
# COMPACT_ATOMS: atom_id res chain seq x y z
N MET A 1 -4.81 -13.86 -0.76
CA MET A 1 -4.90 -13.30 0.60
C MET A 1 -3.79 -13.92 1.44
N ALA A 2 -3.05 -13.13 2.24
CA ALA A 2 -2.17 -13.72 3.25
C ALA A 2 -3.05 -14.50 4.24
N LYS A 3 -2.65 -15.71 4.63
CA LYS A 3 -3.46 -16.53 5.52
C LYS A 3 -3.53 -15.86 6.89
N LYS A 4 -4.64 -16.06 7.62
CA LYS A 4 -4.83 -15.47 8.97
C LYS A 4 -3.68 -15.83 9.92
N GLU A 5 -3.08 -17.00 9.71
CA GLU A 5 -1.88 -17.52 10.38
C GLU A 5 -0.64 -16.65 10.11
N ASP A 6 -0.40 -16.24 8.86
CA ASP A 6 0.74 -15.38 8.49
C ASP A 6 0.67 -14.04 9.23
N LEU A 7 -0.53 -13.44 9.31
CA LEU A 7 -0.68 -12.15 10.00
C LEU A 7 -0.38 -12.28 11.49
N GLN A 8 -0.77 -13.39 12.13
CA GLN A 8 -0.46 -13.61 13.55
C GLN A 8 1.04 -13.79 13.76
N LEU A 9 1.72 -14.56 12.90
CA LEU A 9 3.17 -14.72 12.94
C LEU A 9 3.90 -13.38 12.82
N PHE A 10 3.54 -12.58 11.81
CA PHE A 10 4.15 -11.28 11.58
C PHE A 10 3.92 -10.29 12.73
N LYS A 11 2.72 -10.31 13.35
CA LYS A 11 2.45 -9.51 14.54
C LYS A 11 3.35 -9.92 15.70
N ARG A 12 3.51 -11.22 15.94
CA ARG A 12 4.39 -11.75 17.00
C ARG A 12 5.84 -11.33 16.79
N LEU A 13 6.36 -11.47 15.56
CA LEU A 13 7.73 -11.09 15.21
C LEU A 13 7.95 -9.57 15.34
N SER A 14 6.98 -8.76 14.93
CA SER A 14 7.00 -7.31 15.09
C SER A 14 7.16 -6.91 16.56
N SER A 15 6.35 -7.49 17.46
CA SER A 15 6.43 -7.20 18.89
C SER A 15 7.73 -7.68 19.53
N ASN A 16 8.19 -8.88 19.21
CA ASN A 16 9.39 -9.47 19.85
C ASN A 16 10.70 -8.80 19.44
N HIS A 17 10.76 -8.21 18.25
CA HIS A 17 11.99 -7.65 17.67
C HIS A 17 11.92 -6.13 17.45
N ASN A 18 10.90 -5.46 17.98
CA ASN A 18 10.68 -4.02 17.83
C ASN A 18 10.71 -3.56 16.36
N LEU A 19 10.10 -4.37 15.48
CA LEU A 19 10.01 -4.12 14.04
C LEU A 19 8.65 -3.52 13.68
N ASN A 20 8.62 -2.70 12.65
CA ASN A 20 7.40 -2.12 12.09
C ASN A 20 6.72 -3.12 11.14
N LEU A 21 5.48 -3.50 11.46
CA LEU A 21 4.65 -4.31 10.57
C LEU A 21 3.99 -3.45 9.48
N ASN A 22 4.46 -3.64 8.25
CA ASN A 22 4.04 -2.90 7.07
C ASN A 22 3.49 -3.82 5.99
N VAL A 23 2.87 -3.23 4.98
CA VAL A 23 2.39 -3.91 3.78
C VAL A 23 3.02 -3.28 2.56
N LEU A 24 3.68 -4.11 1.76
CA LEU A 24 4.21 -3.77 0.46
C LEU A 24 3.14 -3.94 -0.61
N TYR A 25 2.89 -2.87 -1.34
CA TYR A 25 2.02 -2.84 -2.50
C TYR A 25 2.83 -2.64 -3.77
N THR A 26 2.52 -3.45 -4.78
CA THR A 26 3.02 -3.26 -6.15
C THR A 26 1.84 -3.24 -7.11
N TYR A 27 1.74 -2.22 -7.95
CA TYR A 27 0.67 -2.08 -8.93
C TYR A 27 1.23 -1.70 -10.29
N ASN A 28 0.46 -1.97 -11.35
CA ASN A 28 0.79 -1.53 -12.69
C ASN A 28 -0.45 -0.94 -13.36
N LEU A 29 -0.24 -0.01 -14.28
CA LEU A 29 -1.30 0.75 -14.96
C LEU A 29 -1.32 0.49 -16.47
N LYS A 30 -0.65 -0.58 -16.95
CA LYS A 30 -0.44 -0.83 -18.39
C LYS A 30 -1.74 -0.89 -19.20
N ASN A 31 -2.78 -1.49 -18.62
CA ASN A 31 -4.07 -1.70 -19.26
C ASN A 31 -5.14 -0.69 -18.80
N ILE A 32 -4.73 0.40 -18.16
CA ILE A 32 -5.64 1.43 -17.63
C ILE A 32 -5.61 2.64 -18.56
N LYS A 33 -6.78 3.18 -18.89
CA LYS A 33 -6.90 4.41 -19.70
C LYS A 33 -6.01 5.50 -19.13
N LYS A 34 -5.19 6.14 -19.97
CA LYS A 34 -4.15 7.13 -19.57
C LYS A 34 -4.68 8.20 -18.60
N SER A 35 -5.88 8.74 -18.84
CA SER A 35 -6.51 9.72 -17.95
C SER A 35 -6.79 9.17 -16.55
N ASN A 36 -7.25 7.92 -16.45
CA ASN A 36 -7.55 7.26 -15.18
C ASN A 36 -6.26 6.87 -14.46
N ALA A 37 -5.24 6.43 -15.19
CA ALA A 37 -3.92 6.15 -14.64
C ALA A 37 -3.32 7.38 -13.97
N VAL A 38 -3.39 8.55 -14.62
CA VAL A 38 -2.93 9.83 -14.05
C VAL A 38 -3.73 10.20 -12.79
N ARG A 39 -5.06 10.11 -12.83
CA ARG A 39 -5.92 10.40 -11.66
C ARG A 39 -5.61 9.47 -10.48
N PHE A 40 -5.39 8.19 -10.74
CA PHE A 40 -5.01 7.23 -9.70
C PHE A 40 -3.64 7.57 -9.07
N VAL A 41 -2.66 7.98 -9.89
CA VAL A 41 -1.37 8.43 -9.36
C VAL A 41 -1.52 9.69 -8.50
N TYR A 42 -2.37 10.64 -8.89
CA TYR A 42 -2.66 11.83 -8.08
C TYR A 42 -3.37 11.50 -6.77
N LEU A 43 -4.29 10.54 -6.76
CA LEU A 43 -4.89 10.04 -5.51
C LEU A 43 -3.82 9.54 -4.54
N LEU A 44 -2.86 8.76 -5.03
CA LEU A 44 -1.84 8.15 -4.18
C LEU A 44 -0.74 9.13 -3.75
N LYS A 45 -0.23 9.95 -4.67
CA LYS A 45 0.90 10.86 -4.44
C LYS A 45 0.49 12.25 -3.97
N GLY A 46 -0.75 12.64 -4.21
CA GLY A 46 -1.23 14.00 -4.05
C GLY A 46 -0.91 14.85 -5.28
N ARG A 47 -1.32 16.12 -5.22
CA ARG A 47 -1.07 17.10 -6.27
C ARG A 47 -0.81 18.47 -5.66
N SER A 48 0.23 19.14 -6.15
CA SER A 48 0.62 20.49 -5.71
C SER A 48 0.80 20.58 -4.19
N LYS A 49 -0.14 21.19 -3.46
CA LYS A 49 -0.07 21.38 -2.01
C LYS A 49 -0.85 20.32 -1.22
N GLU A 50 -1.59 19.44 -1.90
CA GLU A 50 -2.39 18.39 -1.27
C GLU A 50 -1.58 17.11 -1.10
N LYS A 51 -1.68 16.52 0.09
CA LYS A 51 -1.06 15.22 0.38
C LYS A 51 -1.85 14.12 -0.30
N GLY A 52 -1.15 13.13 -0.85
CA GLY A 52 -1.79 11.91 -1.33
C GLY A 52 -2.02 10.91 -0.21
N ILE A 53 -2.88 9.93 -0.48
CA ILE A 53 -3.27 8.89 0.47
C ILE A 53 -2.05 8.17 1.07
N ILE A 54 -0.99 7.94 0.29
CA ILE A 54 0.20 7.26 0.80
C ILE A 54 0.86 8.07 1.91
N LYS A 55 0.91 9.39 1.79
CA LYS A 55 1.48 10.26 2.82
C LYS A 55 0.55 10.38 4.04
N GLU A 56 -0.77 10.40 3.83
CA GLU A 56 -1.76 10.40 4.91
C GLU A 56 -1.71 9.12 5.74
N PHE A 57 -1.52 7.98 5.08
CA PHE A 57 -1.34 6.68 5.74
C PHE A 57 0.03 6.50 6.37
N LYS A 58 0.89 7.54 6.39
CA LYS A 58 2.28 7.47 6.85
C LYS A 58 3.10 6.42 6.10
N GLY A 59 2.75 6.16 4.84
CA GLY A 59 3.46 5.29 3.93
C GLY A 59 4.57 6.00 3.16
N THR A 60 5.31 5.24 2.36
CA THR A 60 6.43 5.74 1.56
C THR A 60 6.49 5.00 0.23
N PHE A 61 6.71 5.74 -0.86
CA PHE A 61 7.01 5.14 -2.17
C PHE A 61 8.45 4.65 -2.20
N LEU A 62 8.63 3.40 -2.64
CA LEU A 62 9.95 2.81 -2.87
C LEU A 62 10.39 2.96 -4.32
N ALA A 63 9.42 2.91 -5.25
CA ALA A 63 9.62 3.09 -6.69
C ALA A 63 8.28 3.48 -7.35
N PRO A 64 8.27 3.91 -8.62
CA PRO A 64 7.01 4.04 -9.37
C PRO A 64 6.21 2.73 -9.32
N GLY A 65 4.95 2.80 -8.89
CA GLY A 65 4.12 1.60 -8.77
C GLY A 65 4.38 0.73 -7.53
N CYS A 66 5.28 1.14 -6.64
CA CYS A 66 5.69 0.35 -5.47
C CYS A 66 5.78 1.21 -4.21
N PHE A 67 5.05 0.85 -3.15
CA PHE A 67 5.04 1.59 -1.89
C PHE A 67 4.77 0.69 -0.70
N ILE A 68 5.10 1.20 0.49
CA ILE A 68 4.79 0.57 1.76
C ILE A 68 3.82 1.43 2.57
N ILE A 69 2.91 0.80 3.31
CA ILE A 69 2.05 1.45 4.30
C ILE A 69 2.01 0.63 5.60
N PRO A 70 1.77 1.26 6.76
CA PRO A 70 1.45 0.56 7.99
C PRO A 70 0.28 -0.40 7.83
N ILE A 71 0.36 -1.58 8.45
CA ILE A 71 -0.68 -2.63 8.38
C ILE A 71 -2.07 -2.16 8.81
N LYS A 72 -2.16 -1.15 9.67
CA LYS A 72 -3.44 -0.59 10.13
C LYS A 72 -4.28 0.05 9.01
N HIS A 73 -3.66 0.44 7.90
CA HIS A 73 -4.32 1.06 6.74
C HIS A 73 -4.54 0.08 5.57
N ASP A 74 -4.25 -1.19 5.81
CA ASP A 74 -4.25 -2.21 4.78
C ASP A 74 -5.64 -2.47 4.21
N LYS A 75 -6.68 -2.39 5.04
CA LYS A 75 -8.06 -2.63 4.60
C LYS A 75 -8.54 -1.49 3.71
N GLU A 76 -8.34 -0.25 4.13
CA GLU A 76 -8.69 0.95 3.37
C GLU A 76 -7.94 0.99 2.03
N MET A 77 -6.66 0.58 2.02
CA MET A 77 -5.89 0.52 0.78
C MET A 77 -6.45 -0.52 -0.20
N GLN A 78 -6.87 -1.70 0.28
CA GLN A 78 -7.52 -2.71 -0.57
C GLN A 78 -8.84 -2.21 -1.16
N GLU A 79 -9.63 -1.46 -0.39
CA GLU A 79 -10.89 -0.85 -0.85
C GLU A 79 -10.65 0.16 -1.97
N ILE A 80 -9.60 0.98 -1.86
CA ILE A 80 -9.20 1.93 -2.92
C ILE A 80 -8.81 1.18 -4.20
N PHE A 81 -7.95 0.16 -4.11
CA PHE A 81 -7.56 -0.62 -5.29
C PHE A 81 -8.78 -1.31 -5.96
N THR A 82 -9.70 -1.81 -5.13
CA THR A 82 -10.94 -2.45 -5.60
C THR A 82 -11.85 -1.45 -6.31
N THR A 83 -12.06 -0.28 -5.70
CA THR A 83 -12.89 0.82 -6.25
C THR A 83 -12.36 1.29 -7.59
N TRP A 84 -11.03 1.45 -7.69
CA TRP A 84 -10.39 1.90 -8.92
C TRP A 84 -10.14 0.79 -9.94
N LYS A 85 -10.45 -0.46 -9.60
CA LYS A 85 -10.22 -1.66 -10.43
C LYS A 85 -8.76 -1.76 -10.92
N ILE A 86 -7.81 -1.38 -10.07
CA ILE A 86 -6.38 -1.42 -10.38
C ILE A 86 -5.80 -2.75 -9.91
N PRO A 87 -5.17 -3.55 -10.78
CA PRO A 87 -4.53 -4.78 -10.38
C PRO A 87 -3.30 -4.49 -9.50
N TYR A 88 -3.20 -5.19 -8.38
CA TYR A 88 -2.10 -5.04 -7.42
C TYR A 88 -1.65 -6.38 -6.84
N LYS A 89 -0.40 -6.38 -6.36
CA LYS A 89 0.17 -7.41 -5.50
C LYS A 89 0.35 -6.81 -4.10
N ARG A 90 0.13 -7.63 -3.09
CA ARG A 90 0.20 -7.27 -1.67
C ARG A 90 1.06 -8.29 -0.93
N LYS A 91 2.01 -7.82 -0.11
CA LYS A 91 2.82 -8.68 0.77
C LYS A 91 2.99 -8.04 2.15
N LEU A 92 2.88 -8.84 3.21
CA LEU A 92 3.28 -8.41 4.55
C LEU A 92 4.82 -8.34 4.60
N ILE A 93 5.34 -7.29 5.22
CA ILE A 93 6.78 -7.12 5.42
C ILE A 93 7.03 -6.60 6.85
N LEU A 94 8.20 -6.91 7.37
CA LEU A 94 8.73 -6.28 8.58
C LEU A 94 9.85 -5.34 8.15
N THR A 95 9.82 -4.11 8.67
CA THR A 95 10.91 -3.15 8.49
C THR A 95 11.41 -2.70 9.85
N HIS A 96 12.65 -2.21 9.90
CA HIS A 96 13.14 -1.51 11.08
C HIS A 96 12.42 -0.18 11.30
#